data_AF-A0A0Q9LVS5-F1
#
_entry.id   AF-A0A0Q9LVS5-F1
#
_cell.length_a   1.000
_cell.length_b   1.000
_cell.length_c   1.000
_cell.angle_alpha   90.00
_cell.angle_beta   90.00
_cell.angle_gamma   90.00
#
_symmetry.space_group_name_H-M   'P 1'
#
loop_
_entity.id
_entity.type
_entity.pdbx_description
1 polymer ?
#
loop_
_entity_poly.entity_id
_entity_poly.type
_entity_poly.pdbx_seq_one_letter_code
_entity_poly.pdbx_strand_id
1 'polypeptide(L)'
;MRIEVAGDELVALGESMGHVAADLAWCADSAASRAWALGHGRSRGALAGVLGDFEHQRLLLGRRLDELGASLRRAGAVYVEVEQDAASLFAGAGGDAP
;
A
#
# COMPACT_ATOMS: atom_id res chain seq x y z
N MET A 1 10.75 -21.98 -8.73
CA MET A 1 9.73 -21.01 -9.17
C MET A 1 10.41 -19.66 -9.24
N ARG A 2 10.50 -19.05 -10.43
CA ARG A 2 10.96 -17.68 -10.60
C ARG A 2 9.71 -16.81 -10.69
N ILE A 3 9.70 -15.67 -10.02
CA ILE A 3 8.67 -14.65 -10.20
C ILE A 3 9.30 -13.60 -11.11
N GLU A 4 8.70 -13.40 -12.27
CA GLU A 4 9.01 -12.31 -13.19
C GLU A 4 7.88 -11.29 -13.02
N VAL A 5 8.22 -10.04 -12.74
CA VAL A 5 7.27 -8.93 -12.52
C VAL A 5 7.88 -7.73 -13.22
N ALA A 6 7.11 -7.03 -14.05
CA ALA A 6 7.59 -5.86 -14.76
C ALA A 6 7.63 -4.63 -13.83
N GLY A 7 8.50 -3.65 -14.15
CA GLY A 7 8.69 -2.48 -13.31
C GLY A 7 7.43 -1.60 -13.18
N ASP A 8 6.64 -1.51 -14.26
CA ASP A 8 5.34 -0.82 -14.30
C ASP A 8 4.27 -1.54 -13.46
N GLU A 9 4.23 -2.88 -13.48
CA GLU A 9 3.35 -3.68 -12.60
C GLU A 9 3.63 -3.40 -11.11
N LEU A 10 4.91 -3.23 -10.72
CA LEU A 10 5.29 -2.86 -9.36
C LEU A 10 4.84 -1.43 -8.99
N VAL A 11 4.91 -0.48 -9.93
CA VAL A 11 4.39 0.89 -9.71
C VAL A 11 2.88 0.85 -9.52
N ALA A 12 2.15 0.21 -10.41
CA ALA A 12 0.68 0.11 -10.36
C ALA A 12 0.18 -0.62 -9.09
N LEU A 13 0.84 -1.71 -8.68
CA LEU A 13 0.55 -2.39 -7.42
C LEU A 13 0.81 -1.47 -6.23
N GLY A 14 1.89 -0.69 -6.26
CA GLY A 14 2.20 0.26 -5.21
C GLY A 14 1.17 1.38 -5.09
N GLU A 15 0.68 1.93 -6.20
CA GLU A 15 -0.45 2.88 -6.24
C GLU A 15 -1.73 2.29 -5.67
N SER A 16 -2.09 1.06 -6.08
CA SER A 16 -3.25 0.33 -5.55
C SER A 16 -3.18 0.17 -4.02
N MET A 17 -2.01 -0.17 -3.46
CA MET A 17 -1.83 -0.22 -2.01
C MET A 17 -1.96 1.14 -1.33
N GLY A 18 -1.56 2.23 -1.99
CA GLY A 18 -1.79 3.60 -1.52
C GLY A 18 -3.26 3.97 -1.44
N HIS A 19 -4.07 3.58 -2.43
CA HIS A 19 -5.53 3.77 -2.39
C HIS A 19 -6.17 2.98 -1.23
N VAL A 20 -5.84 1.69 -1.07
CA VAL A 20 -6.36 0.88 0.05
C VAL A 20 -5.91 1.46 1.40
N ALA A 21 -4.69 1.99 1.49
CA ALA A 21 -4.20 2.66 2.70
C ALA A 21 -4.96 3.97 3.03
N ALA A 22 -5.54 4.64 2.02
CA ALA A 22 -6.33 5.86 2.14
C ALA A 22 -7.84 5.63 2.31
N ASP A 23 -8.36 4.45 1.93
CA ASP A 23 -9.70 3.96 2.31
C ASP A 23 -9.71 3.43 3.76
N LEU A 24 -8.67 2.68 4.13
CA LEU A 24 -8.14 2.67 5.50
C LEU A 24 -7.68 4.10 5.85
N ALA A 25 -7.48 4.45 7.12
CA ALA A 25 -7.59 5.86 7.54
C ALA A 25 -9.00 6.45 7.27
N TRP A 26 -9.45 6.81 6.05
CA TRP A 26 -10.72 7.56 5.81
C TRP A 26 -11.95 7.02 6.54
N CYS A 27 -12.13 5.69 6.64
CA CYS A 27 -13.18 5.08 7.48
C CYS A 27 -13.03 5.30 9.01
N ALA A 28 -12.28 6.31 9.48
CA ALA A 28 -12.03 6.65 10.89
C ALA A 28 -13.20 7.34 11.62
N ASP A 29 -14.42 7.34 11.07
CA ASP A 29 -15.57 7.88 11.81
C ASP A 29 -15.83 6.98 13.04
N SER A 30 -15.47 7.51 14.20
CA SER A 30 -14.85 6.65 15.19
C SER A 30 -15.85 5.67 15.78
N ALA A 31 -15.52 4.38 15.75
CA ALA A 31 -16.39 3.36 16.33
C ALA A 31 -16.65 3.62 17.84
N ALA A 32 -15.69 4.26 18.53
CA ALA A 32 -15.84 4.81 19.88
C ALA A 32 -16.91 5.92 19.99
N SER A 33 -16.99 6.87 19.04
CA SER A 33 -18.07 7.87 18.94
C SER A 33 -19.41 7.28 18.49
N ARG A 34 -19.52 5.97 18.29
CA ARG A 34 -20.81 5.25 18.12
C ARG A 34 -21.15 4.35 19.30
N ALA A 35 -20.19 3.99 20.14
CA ALA A 35 -20.39 3.14 21.33
C ALA A 35 -21.28 3.75 22.43
N TRP A 36 -21.54 5.07 22.41
CA TRP A 36 -22.50 5.71 23.33
C TRP A 36 -23.95 5.29 23.07
N ALA A 37 -24.29 4.86 21.84
CA ALA A 37 -25.65 4.48 21.45
C ALA A 37 -26.16 3.17 22.11
N LEU A 38 -25.30 2.47 22.86
CA LEU A 38 -25.57 1.15 23.45
C LEU A 38 -25.88 1.20 24.95
N GLY A 39 -26.18 2.39 25.50
CA GLY A 39 -26.61 2.57 26.89
C GLY A 39 -25.49 2.46 27.92
N HIS A 40 -25.78 1.83 29.07
CA HIS A 40 -24.87 1.69 30.20
C HIS A 40 -24.62 0.22 30.54
N GLY A 41 -23.41 -0.13 30.98
CA GLY A 41 -23.10 -1.47 31.52
C GLY A 41 -21.88 -2.14 30.90
N ARG A 42 -21.61 -3.37 31.35
CA ARG A 42 -20.40 -4.15 30.97
C ARG A 42 -20.26 -4.37 29.46
N SER A 43 -21.38 -4.57 28.75
CA SER A 43 -21.38 -4.78 27.29
C SER A 43 -20.85 -3.57 26.52
N ARG A 44 -21.11 -2.34 26.99
CA ARG A 44 -20.55 -1.12 26.40
C ARG A 44 -19.03 -1.02 26.60
N GLY A 45 -18.54 -1.38 27.78
CA GLY A 45 -17.10 -1.42 28.05
C GLY A 45 -16.37 -2.44 27.18
N ALA A 46 -16.92 -3.66 27.09
CA ALA A 46 -16.38 -4.73 26.24
C ALA A 46 -16.37 -4.33 24.76
N LEU A 47 -17.46 -3.77 24.23
CA LEU A 47 -17.51 -3.33 22.84
C LEU A 47 -16.59 -2.13 22.58
N ALA A 48 -16.49 -1.16 23.49
CA ALA A 48 -15.56 -0.05 23.35
C ALA A 48 -14.11 -0.51 23.24
N GLY A 49 -13.72 -1.56 23.98
CA GLY A 49 -12.43 -2.24 23.81
C GLY A 49 -12.25 -2.82 22.41
N VAL A 50 -13.17 -3.71 21.98
CA VAL A 50 -13.12 -4.37 20.66
C VAL A 50 -13.09 -3.36 19.51
N LEU A 51 -13.85 -2.26 19.60
CA LEU A 51 -13.89 -1.21 18.59
C LEU A 51 -12.63 -0.34 18.60
N GLY A 52 -12.01 -0.11 19.76
CA GLY A 52 -10.71 0.56 19.88
C GLY A 52 -9.57 -0.28 19.31
N ASP A 53 -9.54 -1.58 19.61
CA ASP A 53 -8.56 -2.52 19.06
C ASP A 53 -8.71 -2.65 17.54
N PHE A 54 -9.95 -2.76 17.04
CA PHE A 54 -10.22 -2.79 15.60
C PHE A 54 -9.71 -1.51 14.90
N GLU A 55 -10.02 -0.33 15.43
CA GLU A 55 -9.56 0.94 14.87
C GLU A 55 -8.02 1.05 14.89
N HIS A 56 -7.39 0.61 15.97
CA HIS A 56 -5.92 0.57 16.06
C HIS A 56 -5.31 -0.35 14.99
N GLN A 57 -5.82 -1.57 14.83
CA GLN A 57 -5.32 -2.52 13.82
C GLN A 57 -5.59 -2.02 12.40
N ARG A 58 -6.74 -1.39 12.14
CA ARG A 58 -7.10 -0.78 10.86
C ARG A 58 -6.12 0.33 10.46
N LEU A 59 -5.79 1.23 11.39
CA LEU A 59 -4.80 2.31 11.18
C LEU A 59 -3.35 1.81 11.10
N LEU A 60 -3.03 0.69 11.76
CA LEU A 60 -1.73 0.04 11.61
C LEU A 60 -1.59 -0.60 10.22
N LEU A 61 -2.60 -1.33 9.77
CA LEU A 61 -2.65 -1.95 8.44
C LEU A 61 -2.54 -0.90 7.32
N GLY A 62 -3.31 0.20 7.40
CA GLY A 62 -3.22 1.29 6.43
C GLY A 62 -1.81 1.84 6.29
N ARG A 63 -1.13 2.14 7.41
CA ARG A 63 0.28 2.60 7.39
C ARG A 63 1.23 1.57 6.77
N ARG A 64 1.06 0.28 7.06
CA ARG A 64 1.90 -0.78 6.45
C ARG A 64 1.67 -0.92 4.95
N LEU A 65 0.44 -0.73 4.48
CA LEU A 65 0.12 -0.75 3.05
C LEU A 65 0.70 0.48 2.32
N ASP A 66 0.70 1.67 2.94
CA ASP A 66 1.35 2.85 2.35
C ASP A 66 2.89 2.71 2.32
N GLU A 67 3.51 2.25 3.42
CA GLU A 67 4.95 1.95 3.49
C GLU A 67 5.38 0.94 2.41
N LEU A 68 4.58 -0.12 2.21
CA LEU A 68 4.81 -1.14 1.20
C LEU A 68 4.57 -0.58 -0.21
N GLY A 69 3.49 0.15 -0.43
CA GLY A 69 3.16 0.77 -1.71
C GLY A 69 4.21 1.79 -2.17
N ALA A 70 4.71 2.62 -1.26
CA ALA A 70 5.83 3.52 -1.52
C ALA A 70 7.12 2.77 -1.86
N SER A 71 7.34 1.60 -1.27
CA SER A 71 8.51 0.76 -1.56
C SER A 71 8.40 0.05 -2.91
N LEU A 72 7.21 -0.41 -3.28
CA LEU A 72 6.91 -0.99 -4.59
C LEU A 72 7.04 0.05 -5.71
N ARG A 73 6.50 1.26 -5.54
CA ARG A 73 6.68 2.38 -6.51
C ARG A 73 8.15 2.70 -6.74
N ARG A 74 8.97 2.78 -5.68
CA ARG A 74 10.43 3.01 -5.80
C ARG A 74 11.13 1.86 -6.52
N ALA A 75 10.81 0.61 -6.18
CA ALA A 75 11.42 -0.56 -6.83
C ALA A 75 11.05 -0.62 -8.31
N GLY A 76 9.78 -0.40 -8.65
CA GLY A 76 9.29 -0.38 -10.03
C GLY A 76 9.92 0.71 -10.88
N ALA A 77 10.04 1.94 -10.34
CA ALA A 77 10.75 3.04 -11.01
C ALA A 77 12.21 2.67 -11.34
N VAL A 78 12.95 2.12 -10.37
CA VAL A 78 14.34 1.67 -10.58
C VAL A 78 14.42 0.54 -11.63
N TYR A 79 13.47 -0.39 -11.67
CA TYR A 79 13.42 -1.41 -12.72
C TYR A 79 13.22 -0.78 -14.11
N VAL A 80 12.26 0.14 -14.25
CA VAL A 80 11.99 0.84 -15.53
C VAL A 80 13.19 1.67 -15.98
N GLU A 81 13.86 2.38 -15.08
CA GLU A 81 15.09 3.14 -15.36
C GLU A 81 16.20 2.22 -15.88
N VAL A 82 16.47 1.10 -15.19
CA VAL A 82 17.50 0.13 -15.58
C VAL A 82 17.19 -0.56 -16.92
N GLU A 83 15.93 -0.86 -17.19
CA GLU A 83 15.51 -1.45 -18.48
C GLU A 83 15.66 -0.46 -19.64
N GLN A 84 15.35 0.83 -19.42
CA GLN A 84 15.55 1.89 -20.41
C GLN A 84 17.04 2.14 -20.69
N ASP A 85 17.87 2.23 -19.65
CA ASP A 85 19.32 2.37 -19.77
C ASP A 85 19.93 1.19 -20.54
N ALA A 86 19.55 -0.05 -20.19
CA ALA A 86 20.01 -1.25 -20.88
C ALA A 86 19.58 -1.27 -22.36
N ALA A 87 18.31 -0.93 -22.65
CA ALA A 87 17.83 -0.83 -24.02
C ALA A 87 18.60 0.22 -24.84
N SER A 88 18.93 1.37 -24.24
CA SER A 88 19.72 2.42 -24.89
C SER A 88 21.15 1.97 -25.24
N LEU A 89 21.80 1.22 -24.33
CA LEU A 89 23.14 0.67 -24.53
C LEU A 89 23.18 -0.34 -25.69
N PHE A 90 22.20 -1.25 -25.75
CA PHE A 90 22.12 -2.23 -26.85
C PHE A 90 21.69 -1.60 -28.19
N ALA A 91 20.83 -0.57 -28.17
CA ALA A 91 20.49 0.19 -29.37
C ALA A 91 21.71 0.95 -29.94
N GLY A 92 22.54 1.54 -29.08
CA GLY A 92 23.78 2.20 -29.49
C GLY A 92 24.82 1.23 -30.05
N ALA A 93 24.94 0.02 -29.48
CA ALA A 93 25.89 -1.00 -29.94
C ALA A 93 25.52 -1.65 -31.30
N GLY A 94 24.24 -1.60 -31.70
CA GLY A 94 23.75 -2.15 -32.97
C GLY A 94 23.84 -1.20 -34.17
N GLY A 95 24.21 0.08 -33.96
CA GLY A 95 24.20 1.12 -34.98
C GLY A 95 25.47 1.26 -35.83
N ASP A 96 26.53 0.53 -35.50
CA ASP A 96 27.85 0.65 -36.13
C ASP A 96 28.35 -0.72 -36.63
N ALA A 97 27.65 -1.22 -37.66
CA ALA A 97 28.03 -2.41 -38.42
C ALA A 97 28.22 -2.01 -39.90
N PRO A 98 29.39 -2.28 -40.52
CA PRO A 98 29.72 -1.85 -41.88
C PRO A 98 29.06 -2.69 -42.98
#